data_AF-A0A4Y7T7J7-F1
#
_entry.id   AF-A0A4Y7T7J7-F1
#
_cell.length_a   1.000
_cell.length_b   1.000
_cell.length_c   1.000
_cell.angle_alpha   90.00
_cell.angle_beta   90.00
_cell.angle_gamma   90.00
#
_symmetry.space_group_name_H-M   'P 1'
#
loop_
_entity.id
_entity.type
_entity.pdbx_description
1 polymer ?
#
loop_
_entity_poly.entity_id
_entity_poly.type
_entity_poly.pdbx_seq_one_letter_code
_entity_poly.pdbx_strand_id
1 'polypeptide(L)'
;MVAGWTWREWAQGLHLAVSLVVLGSLICSWMGVSLSLKRTKKASPKEERRADGKVDWTDVCNDVVLNGTSISIPSTIRMYTSLLTSRSRSIPQLTSAALFLHSKGGVLFNTLARVKARSLWNTAKAHSEMTLPPSARKGGPVSVKLFERLVLESWSVEEAAKHLPSSSHEDEEDQNASTGTPIEVLAGVLVKQRVKRHLGTLFVDAVGVSESEDKENLEKTKERVESERKAEETEMRRTIEAARELGGDIEELGRILERVWKQPANLFLDDLSESLVDAEDSEVEDSDDGAVEVLDKEIKALLTGLVLYRQVFGVQKKGVASVTSALISPPPSPSSTIRPGVRASKGGQQKERNVLWDLRRALGSRVFEDGAQHAEGEEEDGEGSRLEDARDKVVDLVVDMERRGRSVSPWYSFCSILDTSS
;
A
#
# COMPACT_ATOMS: atom_id res chain seq x y z
N MET A 1 -8.94 -38.20 72.09
CA MET A 1 -8.86 -36.73 72.11
C MET A 1 -9.12 -36.26 70.69
N VAL A 2 -10.31 -35.72 70.42
CA VAL A 2 -10.63 -35.13 69.11
C VAL A 2 -10.05 -33.72 69.14
N ALA A 3 -9.00 -33.48 68.35
CA ALA A 3 -8.43 -32.14 68.21
C ALA A 3 -9.47 -31.27 67.48
N GLY A 4 -10.18 -30.44 68.25
CA GLY A 4 -11.13 -29.48 67.69
C GLY A 4 -10.38 -28.38 66.96
N TRP A 5 -10.66 -28.21 65.68
CA TRP A 5 -10.10 -27.12 64.87
C TRP A 5 -10.48 -25.76 65.46
N THR A 6 -9.53 -24.85 65.48
CA THR A 6 -9.78 -23.48 65.96
C THR A 6 -10.50 -22.66 64.88
N TRP A 7 -11.30 -21.69 65.29
CA TRP A 7 -12.02 -20.78 64.36
C TRP A 7 -11.07 -20.09 63.35
N ARG A 8 -9.81 -19.85 63.75
CA ARG A 8 -8.79 -19.26 62.87
C ARG A 8 -8.41 -20.17 61.71
N GLU A 9 -8.32 -21.48 61.95
CA GLU A 9 -8.00 -22.47 60.91
C GLU A 9 -9.14 -22.56 59.89
N TRP A 10 -10.39 -22.48 60.34
CA TRP A 10 -11.56 -22.41 59.46
C TRP A 10 -11.55 -21.15 58.58
N ALA A 11 -11.26 -19.99 59.15
CA ALA A 11 -11.19 -18.74 58.39
C ALA A 11 -10.06 -18.76 57.35
N GLN A 12 -8.90 -19.32 57.70
CA GLN A 12 -7.78 -19.49 56.76
C GLN A 12 -8.11 -20.48 55.63
N GLY A 13 -8.73 -21.62 55.97
CA GLY A 13 -9.18 -22.59 54.97
C GLY A 13 -10.20 -21.98 54.00
N LEU A 14 -11.14 -21.18 54.50
CA LEU A 14 -12.12 -20.48 53.68
C LEU A 14 -11.45 -19.43 52.77
N HIS A 15 -10.51 -18.64 53.29
CA HIS A 15 -9.77 -17.67 52.47
C HIS A 15 -8.95 -18.36 51.37
N LEU A 16 -8.30 -19.48 51.68
CA LEU A 16 -7.57 -20.26 50.69
C LEU A 16 -8.51 -20.83 49.62
N ALA A 17 -9.66 -21.38 50.03
CA ALA A 17 -10.67 -21.91 49.12
C ALA A 17 -11.24 -20.81 48.21
N VAL A 18 -11.56 -19.64 48.76
CA VAL A 18 -12.03 -18.48 47.97
C VAL A 18 -10.94 -18.03 47.00
N SER A 19 -9.68 -17.93 47.43
CA SER A 19 -8.55 -17.60 46.55
C SER A 19 -8.36 -18.64 45.45
N LEU A 20 -8.51 -19.93 45.75
CA LEU A 20 -8.44 -21.02 44.77
C LEU A 20 -9.61 -21.00 43.79
N VAL A 21 -10.82 -20.63 44.24
CA VAL A 21 -12.00 -20.47 43.38
C VAL A 21 -11.85 -19.25 42.49
N VAL A 22 -11.35 -18.12 43.01
CA VAL A 22 -11.07 -16.93 42.19
C VAL A 22 -9.97 -17.22 41.18
N LEU A 23 -8.85 -17.81 41.61
CA LEU A 23 -7.76 -18.23 40.72
C LEU A 23 -8.24 -19.25 39.69
N GLY A 24 -9.01 -20.25 40.11
CA GLY A 24 -9.61 -21.27 39.25
C GLY A 24 -10.60 -20.65 38.27
N SER A 25 -11.39 -19.65 38.67
CA SER A 25 -12.30 -18.94 37.76
C SER A 25 -11.55 -18.10 36.74
N LEU A 26 -10.42 -17.49 37.11
CA LEU A 26 -9.52 -16.78 36.20
C LEU A 26 -8.88 -17.76 35.22
N ILE A 27 -8.40 -18.91 35.69
CA ILE A 27 -7.79 -19.96 34.84
C ILE A 27 -8.84 -20.61 33.93
N CYS A 28 -10.05 -20.90 34.42
CA CYS A 28 -11.14 -21.44 33.61
C CYS A 28 -11.62 -20.42 32.56
N SER A 29 -11.69 -19.14 32.93
CA SER A 29 -11.93 -18.05 31.97
C SER A 29 -10.81 -17.97 30.93
N TRP A 30 -9.57 -18.23 31.32
CA TRP A 30 -8.40 -18.27 30.43
C TRP A 30 -8.42 -19.49 29.49
N MET A 31 -8.88 -20.65 29.96
CA MET A 31 -9.03 -21.88 29.18
C MET A 31 -10.32 -21.94 28.35
N GLY A 32 -11.20 -20.93 28.43
CA GLY A 32 -12.48 -20.92 27.70
C GLY A 32 -13.52 -21.91 28.25
N VAL A 33 -13.32 -22.45 29.46
CA VAL A 33 -14.28 -23.36 30.11
C VAL A 33 -15.27 -22.51 30.90
N SER A 34 -16.35 -22.06 30.25
CA SER A 34 -17.41 -21.34 30.97
C SER A 34 -18.31 -22.32 31.72
N LEU A 35 -18.27 -22.31 33.05
CA LEU A 35 -19.30 -22.90 33.91
C LEU A 35 -20.56 -22.03 33.82
N SER A 36 -21.33 -22.21 32.75
CA SER A 36 -22.52 -21.41 32.48
C SER A 36 -23.66 -21.75 33.45
N LEU A 37 -23.78 -20.97 34.53
CA LEU A 37 -25.02 -20.87 35.31
C LEU A 37 -26.01 -20.02 34.50
N LYS A 38 -27.05 -20.68 33.99
CA LYS A 38 -28.09 -20.12 33.11
C LYS A 38 -28.58 -18.75 33.63
N ARG A 39 -28.33 -17.67 32.87
CA ARG A 39 -28.94 -16.35 33.12
C ARG A 39 -29.53 -15.75 31.84
N THR A 40 -30.63 -15.05 32.07
CA THR A 40 -31.72 -14.64 31.17
C THR A 40 -31.32 -13.71 30.03
N LYS A 41 -31.98 -13.92 28.88
CA LYS A 41 -31.85 -13.20 27.61
C LYS A 41 -32.17 -11.71 27.74
N LYS A 42 -31.26 -10.84 27.29
CA LYS A 42 -31.56 -9.49 26.77
C LYS A 42 -30.94 -9.37 25.37
N ALA A 43 -31.62 -8.59 24.52
CA ALA A 43 -31.46 -8.55 23.07
C ALA A 43 -30.02 -8.26 22.64
N SER A 44 -29.53 -9.06 21.68
CA SER A 44 -28.21 -8.95 21.07
C SER A 44 -28.25 -8.03 19.85
N PRO A 45 -27.09 -7.52 19.41
CA PRO A 45 -26.92 -6.95 18.08
C PRO A 45 -27.48 -7.89 17.01
N LYS A 46 -27.87 -7.29 15.87
CA LYS A 46 -28.50 -7.89 14.69
C LYS A 46 -27.59 -8.98 14.11
N GLU A 47 -27.61 -10.15 14.74
CA GLU A 47 -26.90 -11.36 14.36
C GLU A 47 -27.48 -11.79 13.00
N GLU A 48 -26.71 -11.62 11.93
CA GLU A 48 -27.10 -12.07 10.60
C GLU A 48 -27.12 -13.60 10.60
N ARG A 49 -28.30 -14.16 10.85
CA ARG A 49 -28.49 -15.61 10.91
C ARG A 49 -28.56 -16.15 9.49
N ARG A 50 -27.57 -16.96 9.11
CA ARG A 50 -27.67 -17.83 7.93
C ARG A 50 -28.90 -18.74 8.07
N ALA A 51 -29.39 -19.28 6.95
CA ALA A 51 -30.60 -20.10 6.89
C ALA A 51 -30.58 -21.35 7.81
N ASP A 52 -29.40 -21.77 8.26
CA ASP A 52 -29.17 -22.87 9.21
C ASP A 52 -29.13 -22.44 10.69
N GLY A 53 -29.22 -21.13 10.97
CA GLY A 53 -29.16 -20.54 12.30
C GLY A 53 -27.78 -20.57 12.96
N LYS A 54 -26.71 -20.96 12.24
CA LYS A 54 -25.34 -20.93 12.78
C LYS A 54 -24.71 -19.57 12.50
N VAL A 55 -24.14 -19.00 13.55
CA VAL A 55 -23.39 -17.74 13.48
C VAL A 55 -21.99 -18.07 12.97
N ASP A 56 -21.57 -17.41 11.88
CA ASP A 56 -20.18 -17.48 11.43
C ASP A 56 -19.33 -16.53 12.27
N TRP A 57 -18.68 -17.08 13.29
CA TRP A 57 -17.82 -16.29 14.18
C TRP A 57 -16.61 -15.69 13.48
N THR A 58 -16.27 -16.14 12.26
CA THR A 58 -15.21 -15.52 11.45
C THR A 58 -15.67 -14.18 10.91
N ASP A 59 -16.86 -14.15 10.32
CA ASP A 59 -17.45 -12.93 9.73
C ASP A 59 -17.69 -11.88 10.83
N VAL A 60 -18.20 -12.31 11.99
CA VAL A 60 -18.37 -11.43 13.17
C VAL A 60 -17.03 -10.87 13.66
N CYS A 61 -15.95 -11.68 13.64
CA CYS A 61 -14.62 -11.20 14.03
C CYS A 61 -14.08 -10.16 13.04
N ASN A 62 -14.25 -10.42 11.74
CA ASN A 62 -13.84 -9.52 10.68
C ASN A 62 -14.56 -8.18 10.78
N ASP A 63 -15.90 -8.21 10.95
CA ASP A 63 -16.73 -7.04 11.14
C ASP A 63 -16.28 -6.21 12.37
N VAL A 64 -16.02 -6.86 13.50
CA VAL A 64 -15.58 -6.17 14.71
C VAL A 64 -14.18 -5.54 14.56
N VAL A 65 -13.30 -6.18 13.79
CA VAL A 65 -11.95 -5.65 13.53
C VAL A 65 -11.98 -4.49 12.55
N LEU A 66 -12.77 -4.58 11.47
CA LEU A 66 -12.83 -3.60 10.41
C LEU A 66 -13.71 -2.40 10.78
N ASN A 67 -14.93 -2.67 11.26
CA ASN A 67 -15.95 -1.65 11.53
C ASN A 67 -15.92 -1.18 12.99
N GLY A 68 -15.03 -1.74 13.80
CA GLY A 68 -14.91 -1.39 15.22
C GLY A 68 -16.12 -1.74 16.08
N THR A 69 -17.09 -2.53 15.54
CA THR A 69 -18.38 -2.80 16.17
C THR A 69 -18.22 -3.34 17.59
N SER A 70 -19.03 -2.84 18.52
CA SER A 70 -18.96 -3.26 19.92
C SER A 70 -19.62 -4.63 20.10
N ILE A 71 -18.83 -5.65 20.39
CA ILE A 71 -19.32 -6.99 20.72
C ILE A 71 -19.45 -7.18 22.24
N SER A 72 -20.52 -7.85 22.68
CA SER A 72 -20.71 -8.16 24.10
C SER A 72 -19.66 -9.18 24.59
N ILE A 73 -19.19 -9.04 25.82
CA ILE A 73 -18.21 -9.95 26.47
C ILE A 73 -18.55 -11.45 26.28
N PRO A 74 -19.79 -11.93 26.52
CA PRO A 74 -20.08 -13.35 26.30
C PRO A 74 -19.98 -13.76 24.83
N SER A 75 -20.32 -12.87 23.89
CA SER A 75 -20.13 -13.12 22.45
C SER A 75 -18.64 -13.11 22.08
N THR A 76 -17.83 -12.23 22.68
CA THR A 76 -16.37 -12.22 22.53
C THR A 76 -15.75 -13.54 22.93
N ILE A 77 -16.13 -14.07 24.09
CA ILE A 77 -15.63 -15.36 24.58
C ILE A 77 -16.02 -16.48 23.61
N ARG A 78 -17.29 -16.51 23.16
CA ARG A 78 -17.76 -17.52 22.20
C ARG A 78 -17.01 -17.43 20.87
N MET A 79 -16.88 -16.23 20.31
CA MET A 79 -16.12 -15.98 19.09
C MET A 79 -14.69 -16.49 19.22
N TYR A 80 -13.97 -16.09 20.27
CA TYR A 80 -12.61 -16.53 20.53
C TYR A 80 -12.51 -18.06 20.69
N THR A 81 -13.40 -18.67 21.48
CA THR A 81 -13.42 -20.13 21.64
C THR A 81 -13.70 -20.85 20.32
N SER A 82 -14.60 -20.33 19.49
CA SER A 82 -14.92 -20.90 18.18
C SER A 82 -13.74 -20.82 17.21
N LEU A 83 -13.07 -19.68 17.14
CA LEU A 83 -11.90 -19.48 16.29
C LEU A 83 -10.72 -20.36 16.72
N LEU A 84 -10.51 -20.53 18.04
CA LEU A 84 -9.43 -21.38 18.54
C LEU A 84 -9.70 -22.88 18.50
N THR A 85 -10.96 -23.30 18.66
CA THR A 85 -11.33 -24.73 18.62
C THR A 85 -11.47 -25.29 17.21
N SER A 86 -11.48 -24.41 16.20
CA SER A 86 -11.49 -24.81 14.79
C SER A 86 -10.26 -25.65 14.43
N ARG A 87 -10.50 -26.87 13.92
CA ARG A 87 -9.49 -27.90 13.64
C ARG A 87 -8.54 -27.54 12.50
N SER A 88 -9.00 -26.69 11.58
CA SER A 88 -8.23 -26.17 10.44
C SER A 88 -8.26 -24.65 10.50
N ARG A 89 -7.26 -24.05 11.16
CA ARG A 89 -7.17 -22.59 11.26
C ARG A 89 -6.60 -22.04 9.96
N SER A 90 -7.40 -21.29 9.22
CA SER A 90 -6.89 -20.56 8.05
C SER A 90 -6.04 -19.36 8.50
N ILE A 91 -5.15 -18.88 7.63
CA ILE A 91 -4.35 -17.68 7.90
C ILE A 91 -5.25 -16.47 8.21
N PRO A 92 -6.32 -16.18 7.43
CA PRO A 92 -7.25 -15.10 7.74
C PRO A 92 -7.92 -15.21 9.11
N GLN A 93 -8.25 -16.43 9.57
CA GLN A 93 -8.84 -16.63 10.90
C GLN A 93 -7.85 -16.32 12.02
N LEU A 94 -6.58 -16.74 11.87
CA LEU A 94 -5.53 -16.47 12.84
C LEU A 94 -5.21 -14.98 12.93
N THR A 95 -5.09 -14.30 11.80
CA THR A 95 -4.80 -12.86 11.76
C THR A 95 -5.96 -12.04 12.29
N SER A 96 -7.20 -12.37 11.93
CA SER A 96 -8.38 -11.67 12.46
C SER A 96 -8.50 -11.85 13.98
N ALA A 97 -8.27 -13.07 14.49
CA ALA A 97 -8.23 -13.31 15.93
C ALA A 97 -7.09 -12.55 16.63
N ALA A 98 -5.91 -12.45 16.00
CA ALA A 98 -4.78 -11.71 16.54
C ALA A 98 -5.08 -10.20 16.61
N LEU A 99 -5.59 -9.63 15.51
CA LEU A 99 -5.95 -8.21 15.42
C LEU A 99 -7.07 -7.85 16.41
N PHE A 100 -8.08 -8.71 16.52
CA PHE A 100 -9.16 -8.54 17.49
C PHE A 100 -8.64 -8.51 18.94
N LEU A 101 -7.76 -9.45 19.31
CA LEU A 101 -7.18 -9.49 20.66
C LEU A 101 -6.28 -8.27 20.94
N HIS A 102 -5.59 -7.77 19.91
CA HIS A 102 -4.75 -6.59 20.02
C HIS A 102 -5.59 -5.31 20.21
N SER A 103 -6.67 -5.15 19.43
CA SER A 103 -7.49 -3.93 19.42
C SER A 103 -8.47 -3.83 20.59
N LYS A 104 -9.08 -4.94 21.02
CA LYS A 104 -10.12 -4.95 22.08
C LYS A 104 -9.65 -5.53 23.42
N GLY A 105 -8.33 -5.67 23.62
CA GLY A 105 -7.76 -6.08 24.90
C GLY A 105 -8.09 -5.09 26.01
N GLY A 106 -9.19 -5.32 26.74
CA GLY A 106 -9.63 -4.44 27.84
C GLY A 106 -8.52 -4.20 28.88
N VAL A 107 -8.62 -3.09 29.61
CA VAL A 107 -7.56 -2.55 30.51
C VAL A 107 -6.93 -3.60 31.43
N LEU A 108 -7.73 -4.54 31.96
CA LEU A 108 -7.27 -5.55 32.92
C LEU A 108 -6.55 -6.76 32.30
N PHE A 109 -6.71 -7.02 31.00
CA PHE A 109 -6.12 -8.19 30.33
C PHE A 109 -5.24 -7.82 29.13
N ASN A 110 -4.99 -6.52 28.92
CA ASN A 110 -4.34 -6.00 27.73
C ASN A 110 -2.96 -6.62 27.48
N THR A 111 -2.14 -6.82 28.52
CA THR A 111 -0.80 -7.40 28.38
C THR A 111 -0.85 -8.86 27.90
N LEU A 112 -1.71 -9.69 28.51
CA LEU A 112 -1.87 -11.08 28.14
C LEU A 112 -2.52 -11.23 26.76
N ALA A 113 -3.52 -10.38 26.45
CA ALA A 113 -4.17 -10.35 25.15
C ALA A 113 -3.17 -10.01 24.04
N ARG A 114 -2.28 -9.03 24.25
CA ARG A 114 -1.19 -8.69 23.31
C ARG A 114 -0.19 -9.81 23.13
N VAL A 115 0.24 -10.45 24.21
CA VAL A 115 1.14 -11.62 24.12
C VAL A 115 0.49 -12.74 23.32
N LYS A 116 -0.81 -12.98 23.53
CA LYS A 116 -1.55 -14.00 22.77
C LYS A 116 -1.76 -13.59 21.31
N ALA A 117 -2.05 -12.32 21.03
CA ALA A 117 -2.16 -11.77 19.69
C ALA A 117 -0.87 -11.99 18.90
N ARG A 118 0.29 -11.64 19.48
CA ARG A 118 1.61 -11.93 18.89
C ARG A 118 1.83 -13.41 18.63
N SER A 119 1.45 -14.26 19.59
CA SER A 119 1.56 -15.71 19.42
C SER A 119 0.71 -16.22 18.25
N LEU A 120 -0.51 -15.72 18.07
CA LEU A 120 -1.38 -16.08 16.95
C LEU A 120 -0.84 -15.55 15.62
N TRP A 121 -0.35 -14.31 15.60
CA TRP A 121 0.29 -13.70 14.43
C TRP A 121 1.54 -14.50 14.00
N ASN A 122 2.42 -14.85 14.93
CA ASN A 122 3.60 -15.67 14.66
C ASN A 122 3.23 -17.09 14.20
N THR A 123 2.12 -17.63 14.70
CA THR A 123 1.58 -18.90 14.22
C THR A 123 1.13 -18.76 12.76
N ALA A 124 0.39 -17.69 12.42
CA ALA A 124 0.00 -17.41 11.04
C ALA A 124 1.22 -17.24 10.12
N LYS A 125 2.23 -16.50 10.59
CA LYS A 125 3.53 -16.32 9.89
C LYS A 125 4.21 -17.66 9.63
N ALA A 126 4.34 -18.51 10.64
CA ALA A 126 4.91 -19.85 10.48
C ALA A 126 4.10 -20.73 9.51
N HIS A 127 2.76 -20.64 9.52
CA HIS A 127 1.91 -21.33 8.55
C HIS A 127 2.14 -20.84 7.11
N SER A 128 2.38 -19.54 6.93
CA SER A 128 2.69 -18.95 5.62
C SER A 128 4.05 -19.38 5.08
N GLU A 129 5.04 -19.59 5.95
CA GLU A 129 6.40 -20.00 5.58
C GLU A 129 6.52 -21.51 5.33
N MET A 130 5.80 -22.32 6.10
CA MET A 130 5.85 -23.78 5.98
C MET A 130 5.20 -24.29 4.69
N THR A 131 4.29 -23.51 4.11
CA THR A 131 3.66 -23.85 2.84
C THR A 131 4.56 -23.40 1.70
N LEU A 132 5.44 -24.30 1.28
CA LEU A 132 6.33 -24.09 0.12
C LEU A 132 5.54 -23.60 -1.11
N PRO A 133 6.16 -22.78 -1.98
CA PRO A 133 5.53 -22.33 -3.21
C PRO A 133 5.05 -23.54 -4.02
N PRO A 134 3.93 -23.42 -4.75
CA PRO A 134 3.30 -24.53 -5.46
C PRO A 134 4.25 -25.05 -6.55
N SER A 135 5.11 -26.00 -6.20
CA SER A 135 5.63 -26.96 -7.16
C SER A 135 4.41 -27.64 -7.75
N ALA A 136 4.22 -27.50 -9.07
CA ALA A 136 3.03 -27.79 -9.88
C ALA A 136 2.53 -29.25 -9.87
N ARG A 137 2.53 -29.92 -8.73
CA ARG A 137 1.92 -31.22 -8.53
C ARG A 137 0.42 -31.01 -8.36
N LYS A 138 -0.31 -31.36 -9.42
CA LYS A 138 -1.77 -31.56 -9.45
C LYS A 138 -2.22 -32.26 -8.16
N GLY A 139 -2.88 -31.53 -7.26
CA GLY A 139 -3.39 -32.06 -5.98
C GLY A 139 -2.60 -31.71 -4.72
N GLY A 140 -1.66 -30.76 -4.79
CA GLY A 140 -0.94 -30.24 -3.62
C GLY A 140 -1.82 -29.47 -2.63
N PRO A 141 -1.34 -29.26 -1.38
CA PRO A 141 -2.03 -28.49 -0.35
C PRO A 141 -2.38 -27.08 -0.84
N VAL A 142 -3.46 -26.51 -0.30
CA VAL A 142 -3.94 -25.14 -0.58
C VAL A 142 -2.75 -24.19 -0.57
N SER A 143 -2.43 -23.60 -1.73
CA SER A 143 -1.34 -22.63 -1.83
C SER A 143 -1.67 -21.41 -0.98
N VAL A 144 -0.78 -21.04 -0.08
CA VAL A 144 -0.88 -19.77 0.66
C VAL A 144 -0.87 -18.64 -0.36
N LYS A 145 -1.82 -17.72 -0.22
CA LYS A 145 -1.91 -16.55 -1.10
C LYS A 145 -0.68 -15.66 -0.87
N LEU A 146 -0.10 -15.13 -1.94
CA LEU A 146 1.10 -14.29 -1.89
C LEU A 146 0.88 -13.04 -1.05
N PHE A 147 -0.29 -12.42 -1.14
CA PHE A 147 -0.59 -11.22 -0.37
C PHE A 147 -0.63 -11.48 1.15
N GLU A 148 -1.12 -12.65 1.58
CA GLU A 148 -1.16 -13.02 3.00
C GLU A 148 0.26 -13.15 3.55
N ARG A 149 1.14 -13.81 2.79
CA ARG A 149 2.55 -13.93 3.10
C ARG A 149 3.23 -12.56 3.16
N LEU A 150 2.92 -11.68 2.19
CA LEU A 150 3.51 -10.35 2.11
C LEU A 150 3.20 -9.51 3.36
N VAL A 151 1.96 -9.54 3.85
CA VAL A 151 1.53 -8.83 5.07
C VAL A 151 2.23 -9.37 6.31
N LEU A 152 2.26 -10.70 6.48
CA LEU A 152 2.87 -11.36 7.64
C LEU A 152 4.39 -11.21 7.69
N GLU A 153 5.04 -11.07 6.53
CA GLU A 153 6.46 -10.78 6.41
C GLU A 153 6.78 -9.33 6.78
N SER A 154 5.93 -8.39 6.33
CA SER A 154 6.21 -6.95 6.41
C SER A 154 5.81 -6.30 7.74
N TRP A 155 4.76 -6.79 8.40
CA TRP A 155 4.20 -6.12 9.58
C TRP A 155 4.18 -6.97 10.84
N SER A 156 4.43 -6.31 11.96
CA SER A 156 4.05 -6.82 13.28
C SER A 156 2.54 -6.68 13.51
N VAL A 157 1.98 -7.38 14.51
CA VAL A 157 0.55 -7.24 14.84
C VAL A 157 0.22 -5.82 15.32
N GLU A 158 1.17 -5.15 15.97
CA GLU A 158 1.06 -3.76 16.40
C GLU A 158 1.01 -2.79 15.22
N GLU A 159 1.91 -2.93 14.26
CA GLU A 159 1.93 -2.12 13.03
C GLU A 159 0.68 -2.36 12.19
N ALA A 160 0.32 -3.63 11.98
CA ALA A 160 -0.89 -3.99 11.24
C ALA A 160 -2.13 -3.34 11.87
N ALA A 161 -2.25 -3.34 13.20
CA ALA A 161 -3.37 -2.69 13.88
C ALA A 161 -3.40 -1.16 13.69
N LYS A 162 -2.25 -0.50 13.48
CA LYS A 162 -2.19 0.95 13.17
C LYS A 162 -2.61 1.26 11.73
N HIS A 163 -2.35 0.33 10.81
CA HIS A 163 -2.67 0.49 9.38
C HIS A 163 -4.09 0.06 9.02
N LEU A 164 -4.84 -0.53 9.95
CA LEU A 164 -6.26 -0.78 9.75
C LEU A 164 -6.99 0.57 9.68
N PRO A 165 -7.79 0.82 8.63
CA PRO A 165 -8.61 2.02 8.57
C PRO A 165 -9.54 2.00 9.78
N SER A 166 -9.38 2.97 10.67
CA SER A 166 -10.35 3.19 11.73
C SER A 166 -11.54 3.86 11.07
N SER A 167 -12.53 3.06 10.65
CA SER A 167 -13.79 3.56 10.09
C SER A 167 -14.53 4.35 11.17
N SER A 168 -14.15 5.61 11.34
CA SER A 168 -14.81 6.56 12.23
C SER A 168 -15.85 7.41 11.51
N HIS A 169 -15.99 7.24 10.19
CA HIS A 169 -16.94 7.98 9.38
C HIS A 169 -18.16 7.11 9.06
N GLU A 170 -19.30 7.49 9.65
CA GLU A 170 -20.63 6.89 9.50
C GLU A 170 -21.30 7.31 8.18
N ASP A 171 -20.57 7.35 7.06
CA ASP A 171 -21.17 7.67 5.77
C ASP A 171 -21.87 6.41 5.22
N GLU A 172 -23.15 6.28 5.62
CA GLU A 172 -24.00 5.11 5.38
C GLU A 172 -24.32 4.84 3.89
N GLU A 173 -23.89 5.67 2.94
CA GLU A 173 -24.36 5.60 1.54
C GLU A 173 -23.50 4.77 0.59
N ASP A 174 -22.20 4.56 0.86
CA ASP A 174 -21.31 3.71 0.04
C ASP A 174 -21.03 2.34 0.68
N GLN A 175 -22.10 1.67 1.12
CA GLN A 175 -22.09 0.33 1.72
C GLN A 175 -21.72 -0.83 0.76
N ASN A 176 -20.93 -0.58 -0.29
CA ASN A 176 -20.07 -1.63 -0.85
C ASN A 176 -18.87 -1.87 0.10
N ALA A 177 -19.16 -1.88 1.41
CA ALA A 177 -18.24 -2.10 2.50
C ALA A 177 -17.40 -3.34 2.19
N SER A 178 -16.10 -3.10 2.11
CA SER A 178 -15.06 -4.04 1.74
C SER A 178 -15.37 -5.42 2.29
N THR A 179 -15.94 -6.31 1.46
CA THR A 179 -16.28 -7.69 1.84
C THR A 179 -15.03 -8.55 2.12
N GLY A 180 -13.86 -7.92 2.21
CA GLY A 180 -12.58 -8.54 2.46
C GLY A 180 -12.37 -8.85 3.93
N THR A 181 -11.51 -9.85 4.15
CA THR A 181 -10.98 -10.14 5.47
C THR A 181 -10.01 -9.03 5.92
N PRO A 182 -9.77 -8.85 7.24
CA PRO A 182 -8.81 -7.86 7.74
C PRO A 182 -7.43 -7.95 7.10
N ILE A 183 -6.97 -9.17 6.79
CA ILE A 183 -5.68 -9.37 6.11
C ILE A 183 -5.71 -8.93 4.64
N GLU A 184 -6.84 -9.01 3.94
CA GLU A 184 -6.99 -8.52 2.57
C GLU A 184 -7.00 -6.99 2.54
N VAL A 185 -7.66 -6.33 3.50
CA VAL A 185 -7.62 -4.86 3.65
C VAL A 185 -6.19 -4.39 3.93
N LEU A 186 -5.51 -5.04 4.88
CA LEU A 186 -4.11 -4.77 5.20
C LEU A 186 -3.20 -4.98 3.98
N ALA A 187 -3.43 -6.05 3.22
CA ALA A 187 -2.68 -6.31 2.00
C ALA A 187 -2.90 -5.23 0.94
N GLY A 188 -4.13 -4.73 0.79
CA GLY A 188 -4.43 -3.60 -0.10
C GLY A 188 -3.61 -2.36 0.26
N VAL A 189 -3.60 -1.97 1.55
CA VAL A 189 -2.80 -0.85 2.04
C VAL A 189 -1.31 -1.07 1.80
N LEU A 190 -0.79 -2.26 2.12
CA LEU A 190 0.62 -2.59 1.93
C LEU A 190 1.04 -2.57 0.45
N VAL A 191 0.19 -3.11 -0.44
CA VAL A 191 0.43 -3.09 -1.88
C VAL A 191 0.46 -1.66 -2.39
N LYS A 192 -0.51 -0.81 -2.01
CA LYS A 192 -0.50 0.62 -2.36
C LYS A 192 0.78 1.32 -1.88
N GLN A 193 1.21 1.10 -0.63
CA GLN A 193 2.47 1.67 -0.11
C GLN A 193 3.70 1.19 -0.90
N ARG A 194 3.77 -0.09 -1.25
CA ARG A 194 4.86 -0.64 -2.07
C ARG A 194 4.82 -0.07 -3.50
N VAL A 195 3.64 0.08 -4.09
CA VAL A 195 3.47 0.71 -5.41
C VAL A 195 3.94 2.16 -5.37
N LYS A 196 3.58 2.95 -4.36
CA LYS A 196 4.09 4.32 -4.13
C LYS A 196 5.62 4.33 -4.15
N ARG A 197 6.26 3.46 -3.34
CA ARG A 197 7.72 3.35 -3.28
C ARG A 197 8.32 3.02 -4.65
N HIS A 198 7.85 1.96 -5.29
CA HIS A 198 8.32 1.52 -6.61
C HIS A 198 8.17 2.60 -7.68
N LEU A 199 7.07 3.37 -7.66
CA LEU A 199 6.88 4.50 -8.57
C LEU A 199 7.87 5.63 -8.29
N GLY A 200 8.16 5.92 -7.02
CA GLY A 200 9.21 6.86 -6.60
C GLY A 200 10.58 6.45 -7.13
N THR A 201 10.98 5.20 -6.93
CA THR A 201 12.25 4.65 -7.46
C THR A 201 12.31 4.77 -8.99
N LEU A 202 11.24 4.39 -9.70
CA LEU A 202 11.15 4.49 -11.16
C LEU A 202 11.22 5.94 -11.65
N PHE A 203 10.77 6.91 -10.86
CA PHE A 203 10.89 8.32 -11.14
C PHE A 203 12.32 8.82 -10.99
N VAL A 204 12.96 8.53 -9.86
CA VAL A 204 14.38 8.87 -9.61
C VAL A 204 15.29 8.30 -10.70
N ASP A 205 15.07 7.04 -11.08
CA ASP A 205 15.79 6.36 -12.16
C ASP A 205 15.57 7.03 -13.52
N ALA A 206 14.34 7.44 -13.83
CA ALA A 206 14.03 8.10 -15.09
C ALA A 206 14.76 9.46 -15.20
N VAL A 207 14.79 10.21 -14.10
CA VAL A 207 15.47 11.52 -13.98
C VAL A 207 16.99 11.36 -13.99
N GLY A 208 17.51 10.21 -13.56
CA GLY A 208 18.94 9.89 -13.57
C GLY A 208 19.72 10.75 -12.57
N VAL A 209 19.19 10.89 -11.35
CA VAL A 209 19.91 11.53 -10.22
C VAL A 209 21.02 10.60 -9.70
N SER A 210 20.91 9.28 -9.92
CA SER A 210 21.76 8.27 -9.29
C SER A 210 23.17 8.08 -9.86
N GLU A 211 23.58 8.79 -10.93
CA GLU A 211 24.81 8.45 -11.69
C GLU A 211 26.00 9.41 -11.48
N SER A 212 25.89 10.38 -10.58
CA SER A 212 26.97 11.29 -10.19
C SER A 212 27.38 10.90 -8.76
N GLU A 213 28.52 10.28 -8.46
CA GLU A 213 29.83 10.94 -8.52
C GLU A 213 31.06 10.01 -8.36
N ASP A 214 30.94 8.71 -8.07
CA ASP A 214 32.12 7.94 -7.64
C ASP A 214 32.70 6.99 -8.70
N LYS A 215 33.58 7.54 -9.55
CA LYS A 215 34.26 6.78 -10.62
C LYS A 215 35.42 5.87 -10.15
N GLU A 216 35.84 5.94 -8.89
CA GLU A 216 37.08 5.29 -8.44
C GLU A 216 36.91 3.84 -7.91
N ASN A 217 35.70 3.29 -7.83
CA ASN A 217 35.48 1.89 -7.38
C ASN A 217 34.52 1.08 -8.27
N LEU A 218 34.65 1.24 -9.59
CA LEU A 218 33.65 0.84 -10.59
C LEU A 218 33.26 -0.64 -10.58
N GLU A 219 34.18 -1.58 -10.33
CA GLU A 219 33.88 -3.02 -10.43
C GLU A 219 33.10 -3.57 -9.24
N LYS A 220 33.50 -3.24 -8.00
CA LYS A 220 32.78 -3.68 -6.79
C LYS A 220 31.42 -3.02 -6.67
N THR A 221 31.31 -1.76 -7.10
CA THR A 221 30.03 -1.04 -7.15
C THR A 221 29.08 -1.65 -8.18
N LYS A 222 29.59 -2.12 -9.33
CA LYS A 222 28.73 -2.70 -10.38
C LYS A 222 28.03 -3.99 -9.96
N GLU A 223 28.74 -4.92 -9.31
CA GLU A 223 28.12 -6.18 -8.84
C GLU A 223 27.04 -5.90 -7.77
N ARG A 224 27.33 -4.96 -6.85
CA ARG A 224 26.38 -4.54 -5.81
C ARG A 224 25.12 -3.90 -6.42
N VAL A 225 25.29 -2.96 -7.35
CA VAL A 225 24.17 -2.29 -8.04
C VAL A 225 23.34 -3.27 -8.84
N GLU A 226 23.96 -4.24 -9.52
CA GLU A 226 23.21 -5.27 -10.26
C GLU A 226 22.43 -6.21 -9.32
N SER A 227 23.01 -6.55 -8.17
CA SER A 227 22.34 -7.32 -7.11
C SER A 227 21.12 -6.58 -6.55
N GLU A 228 21.28 -5.30 -6.19
CA GLU A 228 20.22 -4.45 -5.66
C GLU A 228 19.08 -4.31 -6.69
N ARG A 229 19.41 -4.01 -7.95
CA ARG A 229 18.41 -3.94 -9.02
C ARG A 229 17.65 -5.24 -9.25
N LYS A 230 18.32 -6.40 -9.14
CA LYS A 230 17.65 -7.71 -9.22
C LYS A 230 16.73 -7.93 -8.04
N ALA A 231 17.12 -7.53 -6.83
CA ALA A 231 16.29 -7.63 -5.64
C ALA A 231 15.02 -6.76 -5.78
N GLU A 232 15.17 -5.50 -6.20
CA GLU A 232 14.07 -4.58 -6.48
C GLU A 232 13.12 -5.14 -7.56
N GLU A 233 13.65 -5.69 -8.65
CA GLU A 233 12.85 -6.34 -9.69
C GLU A 233 12.05 -7.53 -9.13
N THR A 234 12.64 -8.35 -8.26
CA THR A 234 11.90 -9.45 -7.62
C THR A 234 10.81 -8.95 -6.68
N GLU A 235 11.06 -7.86 -5.96
CA GLU A 235 10.07 -7.24 -5.08
C GLU A 235 8.90 -6.63 -5.86
N MET A 236 9.21 -5.95 -6.97
CA MET A 236 8.20 -5.35 -7.84
C MET A 236 7.29 -6.42 -8.43
N ARG A 237 7.86 -7.56 -8.88
CA ARG A 237 7.06 -8.72 -9.33
C ARG A 237 6.17 -9.27 -8.23
N ARG A 238 6.68 -9.45 -7.01
CA ARG A 238 5.88 -9.91 -5.86
C ARG A 238 4.72 -8.97 -5.56
N THR A 239 4.96 -7.66 -5.67
CA THR A 239 3.93 -6.63 -5.45
C THR A 239 2.83 -6.71 -6.51
N ILE A 240 3.21 -6.87 -7.79
CA ILE A 240 2.26 -7.02 -8.91
C ILE A 240 1.46 -8.33 -8.79
N GLU A 241 2.10 -9.44 -8.42
CA GLU A 241 1.40 -10.73 -8.23
C GLU A 241 0.44 -10.68 -7.04
N ALA A 242 0.84 -10.08 -5.91
CA ALA A 242 -0.04 -9.87 -4.77
C ALA A 242 -1.24 -8.97 -5.14
N ALA A 243 -1.02 -7.91 -5.90
CA ALA A 243 -2.07 -7.05 -6.42
C ALA A 243 -3.07 -7.83 -7.28
N ARG A 244 -2.59 -8.69 -8.17
CA ARG A 244 -3.42 -9.54 -9.03
C ARG A 244 -4.24 -10.56 -8.24
N GLU A 245 -3.73 -11.08 -7.13
CA GLU A 245 -4.48 -11.99 -6.26
C GLU A 245 -5.57 -11.28 -5.43
N LEU A 246 -5.37 -10.01 -5.10
CA LEU A 246 -6.37 -9.21 -4.39
C LEU A 246 -7.56 -8.83 -5.27
N GLY A 247 -7.32 -8.61 -6.58
CA GLY A 247 -8.37 -8.24 -7.52
C GLY A 247 -8.82 -6.77 -7.38
N GLY A 248 -9.91 -6.42 -8.09
CA GLY A 248 -10.51 -5.08 -8.05
C GLY A 248 -9.55 -3.96 -8.43
N ASP A 249 -9.68 -2.82 -7.78
CA ASP A 249 -8.88 -1.62 -8.03
C ASP A 249 -7.39 -1.84 -7.74
N ILE A 250 -7.08 -2.72 -6.77
CA ILE A 250 -5.70 -3.08 -6.44
C ILE A 250 -5.04 -3.84 -7.59
N GLU A 251 -5.76 -4.77 -8.24
CA GLU A 251 -5.25 -5.46 -9.42
C GLU A 251 -4.99 -4.49 -10.57
N GLU A 252 -5.90 -3.53 -10.78
CA GLU A 252 -5.74 -2.50 -11.81
C GLU A 252 -4.50 -1.64 -11.55
N LEU A 253 -4.29 -1.22 -10.31
CA LEU A 253 -3.07 -0.53 -9.89
C LEU A 253 -1.81 -1.37 -10.16
N GLY A 254 -1.85 -2.67 -9.86
CA GLY A 254 -0.77 -3.60 -10.19
C GLY A 254 -0.49 -3.69 -11.69
N ARG A 255 -1.53 -3.70 -12.53
CA ARG A 255 -1.40 -3.70 -14.01
C ARG A 255 -0.82 -2.38 -14.52
N ILE A 256 -1.19 -1.25 -13.93
CA ILE A 256 -0.61 0.05 -14.25
C ILE A 256 0.88 0.06 -13.92
N LEU A 257 1.26 -0.36 -12.71
CA LEU A 257 2.66 -0.46 -12.31
C LEU A 257 3.45 -1.37 -13.27
N GLU A 258 2.90 -2.54 -13.62
CA GLU A 258 3.51 -3.47 -14.57
C GLU A 258 3.73 -2.82 -15.95
N ARG A 259 2.76 -2.05 -16.44
CA ARG A 259 2.87 -1.31 -17.71
C ARG A 259 3.96 -0.24 -17.65
N VAL A 260 3.97 0.59 -16.61
CA VAL A 260 4.94 1.70 -16.42
C VAL A 260 6.36 1.18 -16.30
N TRP A 261 6.51 0.03 -15.64
CA TRP A 261 7.80 -0.60 -15.46
C TRP A 261 8.31 -1.25 -16.76
N LYS A 262 7.48 -2.03 -17.46
CA LYS A 262 7.89 -2.77 -18.68
C LYS A 262 7.93 -1.93 -19.94
N GLN A 263 7.09 -0.90 -20.05
CA GLN A 263 6.90 -0.11 -21.27
C GLN A 263 7.09 1.40 -21.00
N PRO A 264 8.32 1.84 -20.65
CA PRO A 264 8.55 3.24 -20.29
C PRO A 264 8.32 4.24 -21.44
N ALA A 265 8.27 3.79 -22.69
CA ALA A 265 8.22 4.67 -23.87
C ALA A 265 6.82 4.82 -24.52
N ASN A 266 5.84 3.99 -24.13
CA ASN A 266 4.57 3.86 -24.88
C ASN A 266 3.32 4.27 -24.09
N LEU A 267 3.47 4.89 -22.93
CA LEU A 267 2.33 5.26 -22.10
C LEU A 267 1.94 6.72 -22.34
N PHE A 268 0.67 6.92 -22.72
CA PHE A 268 0.05 8.22 -22.79
C PHE A 268 -0.84 8.44 -21.56
N LEU A 269 -0.97 9.70 -21.13
CA LEU A 269 -1.81 10.06 -20.00
C LEU A 269 -3.29 9.69 -20.25
N ASP A 270 -3.74 9.78 -21.50
CA ASP A 270 -5.11 9.44 -21.90
C ASP A 270 -5.47 7.99 -21.50
N ASP A 271 -4.53 7.05 -21.63
CA ASP A 271 -4.71 5.63 -21.27
C ASP A 271 -4.74 5.37 -19.74
N LEU A 272 -4.33 6.36 -18.95
CA LEU A 272 -4.38 6.33 -17.48
C LEU A 272 -5.59 7.08 -16.94
N SER A 273 -6.08 8.08 -17.67
CA SER A 273 -7.21 8.89 -17.26
C SER A 273 -8.47 8.04 -17.08
N GLU A 274 -8.85 7.20 -18.04
CA GLU A 274 -10.06 6.36 -17.93
C GLU A 274 -10.06 5.44 -16.70
N SER A 275 -8.89 5.13 -16.15
CA SER A 275 -8.69 4.28 -14.98
C SER A 275 -8.63 5.06 -13.64
N LEU A 276 -8.35 6.37 -13.69
CA LEU A 276 -8.08 7.21 -12.51
C LEU A 276 -9.01 8.45 -12.40
N VAL A 277 -9.99 8.59 -13.30
CA VAL A 277 -10.76 9.82 -13.52
C VAL A 277 -11.79 10.13 -12.43
N ASP A 278 -12.16 9.20 -11.55
CA ASP A 278 -13.16 9.48 -10.51
C ASP A 278 -12.67 10.43 -9.38
N ALA A 279 -11.40 10.84 -9.38
CA ALA A 279 -10.80 11.60 -8.27
C ALA A 279 -10.42 13.07 -8.58
N GLU A 280 -10.69 13.62 -9.78
CA GLU A 280 -10.15 14.95 -10.16
C GLU A 280 -11.01 16.18 -9.83
N ASP A 281 -12.30 16.02 -9.54
CA ASP A 281 -13.21 17.17 -9.29
C ASP A 281 -13.55 17.42 -7.81
N SER A 282 -12.92 16.69 -6.88
CA SER A 282 -12.94 17.09 -5.47
C SER A 282 -11.82 18.10 -5.22
N GLU A 283 -12.08 19.38 -5.52
CA GLU A 283 -11.25 20.47 -5.04
C GLU A 283 -11.21 20.39 -3.51
N VAL A 284 -10.06 19.95 -3.00
CA VAL A 284 -9.75 19.69 -1.60
C VAL A 284 -9.83 21.00 -0.81
N GLU A 285 -10.98 21.29 -0.20
CA GLU A 285 -10.99 21.95 1.10
C GLU A 285 -10.35 20.98 2.12
N ASP A 286 -9.64 21.51 3.13
CA ASP A 286 -8.78 20.82 4.12
C ASP A 286 -9.47 19.75 5.01
N SER A 287 -10.35 18.93 4.43
CA SER A 287 -10.97 17.80 5.09
C SER A 287 -9.92 16.75 5.44
N ASP A 288 -10.09 16.20 6.63
CA ASP A 288 -9.30 15.13 7.23
C ASP A 288 -9.51 13.81 6.45
N ASP A 289 -9.05 13.79 5.20
CA ASP A 289 -9.16 12.64 4.32
C ASP A 289 -8.47 11.44 4.95
N GLY A 290 -9.12 10.28 4.91
CA GLY A 290 -8.59 9.05 5.47
C GLY A 290 -7.21 8.71 4.88
N ALA A 291 -6.31 8.13 5.68
CA ALA A 291 -4.94 7.82 5.27
C ALA A 291 -4.83 6.98 3.97
N VAL A 292 -5.86 6.20 3.63
CA VAL A 292 -5.91 5.42 2.39
C VAL A 292 -6.14 6.31 1.16
N GLU A 293 -7.00 7.32 1.27
CA GLU A 293 -7.27 8.26 0.17
C GLU A 293 -6.07 9.16 -0.10
N VAL A 294 -5.39 9.59 0.97
CA VAL A 294 -4.12 10.31 0.85
C VAL A 294 -3.12 9.50 0.02
N LEU A 295 -2.99 8.20 0.32
CA LEU A 295 -2.08 7.30 -0.39
C LEU A 295 -2.45 7.16 -1.88
N ASP A 296 -3.74 7.09 -2.21
CA ASP A 296 -4.20 7.00 -3.61
C ASP A 296 -3.89 8.30 -4.39
N LYS A 297 -4.09 9.47 -3.76
CA LYS A 297 -3.73 10.78 -4.33
C LYS A 297 -2.22 10.89 -4.58
N GLU A 298 -1.41 10.41 -3.66
CA GLU A 298 0.06 10.37 -3.80
C GLU A 298 0.51 9.45 -4.94
N ILE A 299 -0.05 8.24 -5.02
CA ILE A 299 0.23 7.28 -6.09
C ILE A 299 -0.13 7.89 -7.46
N LYS A 300 -1.30 8.52 -7.56
CA LYS A 300 -1.75 9.19 -8.77
C LYS A 300 -0.81 10.33 -9.18
N ALA A 301 -0.37 11.15 -8.22
CA ALA A 301 0.59 12.23 -8.48
C ALA A 301 1.95 11.70 -8.97
N LEU A 302 2.49 10.65 -8.34
CA LEU A 302 3.73 10.00 -8.78
C LEU A 302 3.61 9.42 -10.19
N LEU A 303 2.53 8.70 -10.47
CA LEU A 303 2.27 8.11 -11.77
C LEU A 303 2.17 9.18 -12.87
N THR A 304 1.40 10.24 -12.60
CA THR A 304 1.21 11.37 -13.52
C THR A 304 2.54 12.08 -13.77
N GLY A 305 3.29 12.39 -12.72
CA GLY A 305 4.62 13.00 -12.82
C GLY A 305 5.60 12.16 -13.61
N LEU A 306 5.62 10.84 -13.39
CA LEU A 306 6.49 9.90 -14.10
C LEU A 306 6.18 9.80 -15.59
N VAL A 307 4.90 9.69 -15.95
CA VAL A 307 4.48 9.58 -17.35
C VAL A 307 4.71 10.90 -18.09
N LEU A 308 4.34 12.04 -17.50
CA LEU A 308 4.57 13.36 -18.08
C LEU A 308 6.07 13.65 -18.22
N TYR A 309 6.89 13.30 -17.23
CA TYR A 309 8.34 13.42 -17.33
C TYR A 309 8.89 12.63 -18.52
N ARG A 310 8.49 11.37 -18.68
CA ARG A 310 8.93 10.53 -19.80
C ARG A 310 8.42 11.04 -21.14
N GLN A 311 7.23 11.63 -21.19
CA GLN A 311 6.66 12.22 -22.40
C GLN A 311 7.44 13.48 -22.84
N VAL A 312 7.78 14.36 -21.89
CA VAL A 312 8.50 15.62 -22.18
C VAL A 312 9.99 15.37 -22.44
N PHE A 313 10.63 14.53 -21.63
CA PHE A 313 12.09 14.39 -21.61
C PHE A 313 12.60 13.03 -22.12
N GLY A 314 11.76 11.99 -22.18
CA GLY A 314 12.18 10.62 -22.52
C GLY A 314 12.54 10.39 -23.99
N VAL A 315 11.98 11.17 -24.92
CA VAL A 315 12.26 11.06 -26.37
C VAL A 315 13.72 11.40 -26.70
N GLN A 316 14.39 12.21 -25.88
CA GLN A 316 15.74 12.71 -26.16
C GLN A 316 16.84 11.65 -25.96
N LYS A 317 16.64 10.64 -25.10
CA LYS A 317 17.72 9.71 -24.70
C LYS A 317 18.00 8.56 -25.70
N LYS A 318 17.07 8.23 -26.62
CA LYS A 318 17.27 7.15 -27.62
C LYS A 318 17.63 7.62 -29.03
N GLY A 319 17.68 8.94 -29.27
CA GLY A 319 17.92 9.53 -30.59
C GLY A 319 19.39 9.81 -30.95
N VAL A 320 20.35 9.60 -30.05
CA VAL A 320 21.79 9.77 -30.34
C VAL A 320 22.48 8.43 -30.63
N ALA A 321 21.71 7.41 -31.00
CA ALA A 321 22.24 6.24 -31.68
C ALA A 321 22.65 6.63 -33.11
N SER A 322 23.92 7.00 -33.25
CA SER A 322 24.76 6.71 -34.40
C SER A 322 24.30 7.31 -35.75
N VAL A 323 24.71 8.56 -36.01
CA VAL A 323 24.80 9.13 -37.37
C VAL A 323 26.01 8.57 -38.13
N THR A 324 26.45 7.35 -37.83
CA THR A 324 27.51 6.66 -38.57
C THR A 324 26.94 5.38 -39.13
N SER A 325 26.29 5.47 -40.30
CA SER A 325 26.22 4.47 -41.39
C SER A 325 24.85 4.49 -42.09
N ALA A 326 24.66 5.39 -43.05
CA ALA A 326 23.60 5.26 -44.05
C ALA A 326 23.92 6.10 -45.30
N LEU A 327 25.03 5.79 -45.96
CA LEU A 327 25.19 6.12 -47.37
C LEU A 327 24.57 4.97 -48.17
N ILE A 328 23.54 5.29 -48.98
CA ILE A 328 22.98 4.49 -50.08
C ILE A 328 21.86 3.49 -49.70
N SER A 329 20.64 3.99 -49.58
CA SER A 329 19.44 3.44 -50.27
C SER A 329 18.22 4.35 -50.04
N PRO A 330 17.28 4.44 -51.01
CA PRO A 330 16.14 5.35 -50.93
C PRO A 330 15.13 4.87 -49.85
N PRO A 331 14.51 5.80 -49.09
CA PRO A 331 13.73 5.46 -47.92
C PRO A 331 12.35 4.86 -48.29
N PRO A 332 11.87 3.84 -47.57
CA PRO A 332 10.45 3.51 -47.52
C PRO A 332 9.68 4.64 -46.81
N SER A 333 8.51 4.98 -47.36
CA SER A 333 7.60 6.02 -46.88
C SER A 333 7.28 5.87 -45.38
N PRO A 334 7.47 6.93 -44.55
CA PRO A 334 7.14 6.88 -43.13
C PRO A 334 5.63 7.02 -42.90
N SER A 335 5.06 6.03 -42.21
CA SER A 335 3.82 6.15 -41.47
C SER A 335 3.98 7.21 -40.36
N SER A 336 2.89 7.91 -40.06
CA SER A 336 2.82 9.11 -39.22
C SER A 336 3.16 8.85 -37.74
N THR A 337 4.45 8.77 -37.42
CA THR A 337 4.92 8.90 -36.05
C THR A 337 5.51 10.31 -35.88
N ILE A 338 4.89 11.05 -34.97
CA ILE A 338 5.12 12.45 -34.59
C ILE A 338 6.61 12.81 -34.61
N ARG A 339 7.01 13.63 -35.59
CA ARG A 339 8.33 14.27 -35.64
C ARG A 339 8.28 15.59 -34.85
N PRO A 340 9.24 15.85 -33.94
CA PRO A 340 9.49 17.19 -33.43
C PRO A 340 10.12 18.00 -34.56
N GLY A 341 9.34 18.88 -35.21
CA GLY A 341 9.84 19.74 -36.29
C GLY A 341 8.86 19.99 -37.44
N VAL A 342 7.69 19.35 -37.46
CA VAL A 342 6.65 19.69 -38.44
C VAL A 342 5.81 20.86 -37.91
N ARG A 343 6.08 22.04 -38.49
CA ARG A 343 5.29 23.29 -38.48
C ARG A 343 4.24 23.40 -37.37
N ALA A 344 4.52 24.31 -36.43
CA ALA A 344 3.59 24.92 -35.49
C ALA A 344 2.25 25.30 -36.14
N SER A 345 1.33 24.34 -36.20
CA SER A 345 -0.08 24.67 -36.08
C SER A 345 -0.24 25.24 -34.66
N LYS A 346 -0.91 26.39 -34.52
CA LYS A 346 -1.15 27.05 -33.23
C LYS A 346 -1.67 26.09 -32.14
N GLY A 347 -2.35 25.01 -32.51
CA GLY A 347 -2.83 23.99 -31.57
C GLY A 347 -1.74 23.10 -30.95
N GLY A 348 -0.61 22.85 -31.63
CA GLY A 348 0.47 21.98 -31.10
C GLY A 348 1.22 22.61 -29.92
N GLN A 349 1.48 23.92 -29.99
CA GLN A 349 2.16 24.65 -28.91
C GLN A 349 1.30 24.76 -27.64
N GLN A 350 -0.03 24.78 -27.78
CA GLN A 350 -0.93 24.80 -26.63
C GLN A 350 -0.91 23.45 -25.90
N LYS A 351 -0.90 22.33 -26.64
CA LYS A 351 -0.81 20.99 -26.04
C LYS A 351 0.48 20.81 -25.25
N GLU A 352 1.63 21.24 -25.78
CA GLU A 352 2.91 21.15 -25.06
C GLU A 352 2.93 22.01 -23.78
N ARG A 353 2.33 23.20 -23.82
CA ARG A 353 2.20 24.05 -22.62
C ARG A 353 1.33 23.42 -21.54
N ASN A 354 0.24 22.76 -21.93
CA ASN A 354 -0.63 22.05 -20.99
C ASN A 354 0.14 20.91 -20.30
N VAL A 355 0.87 20.08 -21.06
CA VAL A 355 1.66 18.97 -20.51
C VAL A 355 2.71 19.45 -19.50
N LEU A 356 3.39 20.58 -19.77
CA LEU A 356 4.36 21.15 -18.82
C LEU A 356 3.69 21.70 -17.56
N TRP A 357 2.51 22.31 -17.70
CA TRP A 357 1.74 22.81 -16.56
C TRP A 357 1.25 21.66 -15.68
N ASP A 358 0.73 20.60 -16.29
CA ASP A 358 0.26 19.40 -15.59
C ASP A 358 1.41 18.70 -14.88
N LEU A 359 2.60 18.66 -15.49
CA LEU A 359 3.80 18.13 -14.84
C LEU A 359 4.16 18.96 -13.61
N ARG A 360 4.14 20.29 -13.71
CA ARG A 360 4.39 21.18 -12.58
C ARG A 360 3.36 21.01 -11.46
N ARG A 361 2.09 20.85 -11.81
CA ARG A 361 1.01 20.58 -10.85
C ARG A 361 1.23 19.26 -10.13
N ALA A 362 1.58 18.19 -10.86
CA ALA A 362 1.87 16.89 -10.28
C ALA A 362 3.08 16.92 -9.34
N LEU A 363 4.15 17.62 -9.73
CA LEU A 363 5.37 17.78 -8.91
C LEU A 363 5.17 18.63 -7.66
N GLY A 364 4.11 19.45 -7.60
CA GLY A 364 3.70 20.21 -6.41
C GLY A 364 2.88 19.39 -5.40
N SER A 365 2.74 18.07 -5.61
CA SER A 365 2.10 17.18 -4.64
C SER A 365 3.05 16.85 -3.48
N ARG A 366 2.47 16.69 -2.28
CA ARG A 366 3.20 16.37 -1.03
C ARG A 366 4.08 15.13 -1.13
N VAL A 367 3.72 14.18 -2.01
CA VAL A 367 4.53 12.96 -2.22
C VAL A 367 5.97 13.26 -2.67
N PHE A 368 6.21 14.40 -3.32
CA PHE A 368 7.55 14.84 -3.71
C PHE A 368 8.23 15.75 -2.67
N GLU A 369 7.55 16.10 -1.58
CA GLU A 369 8.04 16.95 -0.48
C GLU A 369 8.31 16.14 0.81
N ASP A 370 7.55 15.07 1.05
CA ASP A 370 7.53 14.30 2.32
C ASP A 370 8.78 13.44 2.60
N GLY A 371 9.87 13.65 1.87
CA GLY A 371 11.14 12.95 2.09
C GLY A 371 11.75 13.16 3.48
N ALA A 372 11.31 14.18 4.22
CA ALA A 372 11.92 14.60 5.49
C ALA A 372 11.14 14.24 6.77
N GLN A 373 9.87 13.83 6.70
CA GLN A 373 9.00 13.90 7.90
C GLN A 373 8.74 12.58 8.67
N HIS A 374 9.09 11.40 8.14
CA HIS A 374 8.62 10.14 8.76
C HIS A 374 9.68 9.21 9.38
N ALA A 375 10.94 9.62 9.49
CA ALA A 375 12.00 8.79 10.09
C ALA A 375 12.59 9.43 11.37
N GLU A 376 11.75 9.68 12.38
CA GLU A 376 12.28 9.87 13.74
C GLU A 376 12.77 8.51 14.29
N GLY A 377 14.02 8.13 13.98
CA GLY A 377 14.77 7.20 14.84
C GLY A 377 15.46 5.99 14.22
N GLU A 378 15.43 5.78 12.90
CA GLU A 378 16.25 4.75 12.25
C GLU A 378 17.04 5.36 11.09
N GLU A 379 18.29 4.91 10.94
CA GLU A 379 19.36 5.55 10.19
C GLU A 379 18.96 6.00 8.77
N GLU A 380 19.28 7.27 8.53
CA GLU A 380 18.83 8.22 7.52
C GLU A 380 19.44 7.95 6.12
N ASP A 381 19.27 6.75 5.56
CA ASP A 381 19.79 6.47 4.21
C ASP A 381 18.72 6.70 3.12
N GLY A 382 18.48 7.98 2.83
CA GLY A 382 18.57 8.49 1.45
C GLY A 382 17.41 8.36 0.45
N GLU A 383 16.34 7.59 0.68
CA GLU A 383 15.31 7.44 -0.37
C GLU A 383 14.44 8.71 -0.55
N GLY A 384 13.99 9.32 0.55
CA GLY A 384 13.17 10.55 0.52
C GLY A 384 13.91 11.73 -0.10
N SER A 385 15.18 11.90 0.27
CA SER A 385 16.07 12.93 -0.28
C SER A 385 16.25 12.79 -1.80
N ARG A 386 16.42 11.55 -2.31
CA ARG A 386 16.60 11.31 -3.75
C ARG A 386 15.37 11.67 -4.57
N LEU A 387 14.16 11.51 -4.03
CA LEU A 387 12.93 11.87 -4.72
C LEU A 387 12.78 13.40 -4.82
N GLU A 388 13.14 14.12 -3.76
CA GLU A 388 13.19 15.58 -3.75
C GLU A 388 14.25 16.13 -4.73
N ASP A 389 15.47 15.58 -4.72
CA ASP A 389 16.50 15.94 -5.69
C ASP A 389 16.06 15.69 -7.14
N ALA A 390 15.33 14.60 -7.37
CA ALA A 390 14.76 14.30 -8.68
C ALA A 390 13.69 15.30 -9.06
N ARG A 391 12.79 15.70 -8.14
CA ARG A 391 11.79 16.75 -8.34
C ARG A 391 12.49 18.05 -8.75
N ASP A 392 13.47 18.50 -7.99
CA ASP A 392 14.16 19.78 -8.21
C ASP A 392 14.89 19.80 -9.56
N LYS A 393 15.55 18.69 -9.92
CA LYS A 393 16.17 18.53 -11.24
C LYS A 393 15.14 18.60 -12.38
N VAL A 394 13.94 18.04 -12.20
CA VAL A 394 12.87 18.18 -13.21
C VAL A 394 12.37 19.62 -13.28
N VAL A 395 12.22 20.30 -12.14
CA VAL A 395 11.85 21.73 -12.10
C VAL A 395 12.88 22.58 -12.86
N ASP A 396 14.17 22.35 -12.66
CA ASP A 396 15.23 23.04 -13.40
C ASP A 396 15.13 22.79 -14.91
N LEU A 397 14.90 21.54 -15.32
CA LEU A 397 14.70 21.18 -16.73
C LEU A 397 13.49 21.89 -17.34
N VAL A 398 12.38 21.99 -16.60
CA VAL A 398 11.17 22.72 -17.03
C VAL A 398 11.48 24.21 -17.18
N VAL A 399 12.16 24.83 -16.20
CA VAL A 399 12.55 26.24 -16.25
C VAL A 399 13.48 26.52 -17.44
N ASP A 400 14.45 25.65 -17.69
CA ASP A 400 15.36 25.76 -18.83
C ASP A 400 14.64 25.64 -20.17
N MET A 401 13.66 24.73 -20.28
CA MET A 401 12.80 24.63 -21.46
C MET A 401 11.98 25.90 -21.69
N GLU A 402 11.37 26.46 -20.64
CA GLU A 402 10.62 27.72 -20.74
C GLU A 402 11.51 28.90 -21.15
N ARG A 403 12.72 29.00 -20.58
CA ARG A 403 13.71 30.04 -20.93
C ARG A 403 14.10 29.96 -22.40
N ARG A 404 14.36 28.74 -22.92
CA ARG A 404 14.66 28.50 -24.34
C ARG A 404 13.49 28.84 -25.26
N GLY A 405 12.25 28.56 -24.83
CA GLY A 405 11.05 28.93 -25.59
C GLY A 405 10.87 30.44 -25.74
N ARG A 406 11.27 31.23 -24.74
CA ARG A 406 11.20 32.70 -24.76
C ARG A 406 12.33 33.33 -25.59
N SER A 407 13.53 32.75 -25.58
CA SER A 407 14.71 33.32 -26.28
C SER A 407 14.66 33.20 -27.80
N VAL A 408 13.81 32.35 -28.36
CA VAL A 408 13.58 32.23 -29.83
C VAL A 408 12.59 33.28 -30.36
N SER A 409 12.03 34.11 -29.47
CA SER A 409 11.08 35.17 -29.83
C SER A 409 11.63 36.61 -29.67
N PRO A 410 12.78 36.96 -30.25
CA PRO A 410 12.99 38.37 -30.61
C PRO A 410 13.65 38.54 -31.99
N TRP A 411 13.34 39.66 -32.67
CA TRP A 411 14.02 40.27 -33.84
C TRP A 411 13.41 40.16 -35.25
N TYR A 412 12.59 39.16 -35.60
CA TYR A 412 12.01 39.13 -36.97
C TYR A 412 10.77 40.03 -37.20
N SER A 413 10.26 40.73 -36.18
CA SER A 413 9.16 41.70 -36.35
C SER A 413 9.59 43.16 -36.47
N PHE A 414 10.89 43.48 -36.49
CA PHE A 414 11.35 44.88 -36.59
C PHE A 414 12.02 45.26 -37.93
N CYS A 415 12.19 44.33 -38.88
CA CYS A 415 12.80 44.63 -40.19
C CYS A 415 11.81 44.79 -41.36
N SER A 416 10.49 44.74 -41.15
CA SER A 416 9.49 44.86 -42.23
C SER A 416 8.81 46.23 -42.34
N ILE A 417 9.29 47.28 -41.65
CA ILE A 417 8.65 48.62 -41.64
C ILE A 417 9.45 49.72 -42.38
N LEU A 418 10.58 49.42 -43.05
CA LEU A 418 11.39 50.46 -43.69
C LEU A 418 11.64 50.30 -45.20
N ASP A 419 10.70 49.72 -45.97
CA ASP A 419 10.85 49.62 -47.43
C ASP A 419 9.60 50.01 -48.24
N THR A 420 8.94 51.11 -47.85
CA THR A 420 7.92 51.77 -48.70
C THR A 420 8.03 53.29 -48.64
N SER A 421 9.00 53.85 -49.36
CA SER A 421 8.87 55.20 -49.92
C SER A 421 9.74 55.33 -51.18
N SER A 422 9.11 55.20 -52.34
CA SER A 422 9.58 55.75 -53.63
C SER A 422 8.64 56.85 -54.06
#